data_AF-A5YSY7-F1
#
_entry.id   AF-A5YSY7-F1
#
_cell.length_a   1.000
_cell.length_b   1.000
_cell.length_c   1.000
_cell.angle_alpha   90.00
_cell.angle_beta   90.00
_cell.angle_gamma   90.00
#
_symmetry.space_group_name_H-M   'P 1'
#
loop_
_entity.id
_entity.type
_entity.pdbx_description
1 polymer ?
#
loop_
_entity_poly.entity_id
_entity_poly.type
_entity_poly.pdbx_seq_one_letter_code
_entity_poly.pdbx_strand_id
1 'polypeptide(L)'
;IGEYLDPELDPTTSTASQRDTVPGPFSFTQYVGGLHVLFAAMVIPFVWMAYQGGNTPQLMTLIILIGLILITGVAAARIARRRE
;
A
#
# COMPACT_ATOMS: atom_id res chain seq x y z
N ILE A 1 -20.36 46.10 30.84
CA ILE A 1 -20.43 46.81 29.54
C ILE A 1 -19.02 46.69 28.97
N GLY A 2 -18.70 45.54 28.40
CA GLY A 2 -18.36 45.49 26.98
C GLY A 2 -16.85 45.30 26.86
N GLU A 3 -16.34 44.19 27.40
CA GLU A 3 -15.00 43.72 27.09
C GLU A 3 -15.09 43.19 25.66
N TYR A 4 -14.62 44.02 24.73
CA TYR A 4 -14.67 43.74 23.31
C TYR A 4 -13.81 42.50 23.05
N LEU A 5 -14.48 41.37 22.82
CA LEU A 5 -13.93 40.24 22.09
C LEU A 5 -13.38 40.81 20.78
N ASP A 6 -12.07 40.89 20.68
CA ASP A 6 -11.35 41.33 19.50
C ASP A 6 -11.71 40.40 18.33
N PRO A 7 -12.45 40.88 17.31
CA PRO A 7 -12.90 40.05 16.19
C PRO A 7 -11.81 39.78 15.15
N GLU A 8 -10.55 40.17 15.39
CA GLU A 8 -9.42 39.79 14.52
C GLU A 8 -8.87 38.37 14.79
N LEU A 9 -9.42 37.62 15.76
CA LEU A 9 -8.93 36.28 16.10
C LEU A 9 -9.49 35.11 15.27
N ASP A 10 -10.33 35.36 14.27
CA ASP A 10 -10.59 34.38 13.21
C ASP A 10 -11.36 35.06 12.07
N PRO A 11 -10.87 35.06 10.82
CA PRO A 11 -10.90 33.80 10.08
C PRO A 11 -9.80 33.66 9.00
N THR A 12 -9.20 32.47 8.89
CA THR A 12 -9.22 31.66 7.66
C THR A 12 -8.33 30.43 7.81
N THR A 13 -8.99 29.29 7.94
CA THR A 13 -8.58 28.02 7.34
C THR A 13 -7.54 28.14 6.23
N SER A 14 -6.29 27.75 6.47
CA SER A 14 -5.38 27.08 5.51
C SER A 14 -3.94 27.12 5.98
N THR A 15 -3.62 26.34 7.00
CA THR A 15 -2.49 25.42 6.83
C THR A 15 -2.92 24.16 7.52
N ALA A 16 -3.75 23.40 6.79
CA ALA A 16 -3.79 21.95 6.91
C ALA A 16 -2.40 21.53 7.36
N SER A 17 -2.29 20.95 8.56
CA SER A 17 -1.01 20.55 9.14
C SER A 17 -0.13 20.09 8.00
N GLN A 18 0.77 20.98 7.58
CA GLN A 18 1.86 20.65 6.70
C GLN A 18 2.73 19.89 7.68
N ARG A 19 2.32 18.66 7.97
CA ARG A 19 3.22 17.59 8.28
C ARG A 19 4.09 17.62 7.06
N ASP A 20 5.15 18.43 7.15
CA ASP A 20 6.41 18.18 6.53
C ASP A 20 6.59 16.69 6.73
N THR A 21 6.13 15.95 5.71
CA THR A 21 6.20 14.52 5.70
C THR A 21 7.65 14.33 5.35
N VAL A 22 8.49 14.47 6.38
CA VAL A 22 9.91 14.16 6.32
C VAL A 22 9.94 12.81 5.62
N PRO A 23 10.61 12.70 4.47
CA PRO A 23 10.63 11.45 3.73
C PRO A 23 11.08 10.37 4.71
N GLY A 24 10.14 9.54 5.14
CA GLY A 24 10.47 8.41 5.99
C GLY A 24 11.48 7.56 5.22
N PRO A 25 12.36 6.82 5.91
CA PRO A 25 13.35 5.97 5.24
C PRO A 25 12.72 4.98 4.24
N PHE A 26 11.39 4.75 4.35
CA PHE A 26 10.59 3.99 3.41
C PHE A 26 9.29 4.74 3.05
N SER A 27 8.94 4.79 1.77
CA SER A 27 7.61 5.25 1.33
C SER A 27 6.55 4.20 1.66
N PHE A 28 5.32 4.62 1.97
CA PHE A 28 4.16 3.73 2.12
C PHE A 28 4.03 2.75 0.94
N THR A 29 4.37 3.21 -0.26
CA THR A 29 4.45 2.42 -1.49
C THR A 29 5.41 1.23 -1.38
N GLN A 30 6.58 1.41 -0.76
CA GLN A 30 7.56 0.35 -0.59
C GLN A 30 7.09 -0.70 0.41
N TYR A 31 6.40 -0.30 1.48
CA TYR A 31 5.80 -1.25 2.43
C TYR A 31 4.73 -2.11 1.77
N VAL A 32 3.80 -1.49 1.04
CA VAL A 32 2.73 -2.22 0.35
C VAL A 32 3.32 -3.15 -0.71
N GLY A 33 4.28 -2.69 -1.50
CA GLY A 33 4.96 -3.51 -2.50
C GLY A 33 5.69 -4.70 -1.87
N GLY A 34 6.48 -4.45 -0.83
CA GLY A 34 7.21 -5.49 -0.09
C GLY A 34 6.28 -6.53 0.53
N LEU A 35 5.14 -6.11 1.06
CA LEU A 35 4.13 -7.01 1.64
C LEU A 35 3.55 -7.97 0.59
N HIS A 36 3.23 -7.48 -0.62
CA HIS A 36 2.72 -8.35 -1.69
C HIS A 36 3.77 -9.37 -2.15
N VAL A 37 5.05 -8.97 -2.24
CA VAL A 37 6.14 -9.90 -2.57
C VAL A 37 6.29 -10.97 -1.48
N LEU A 38 6.20 -10.58 -0.20
CA LEU A 38 6.26 -11.51 0.92
C LEU A 38 5.11 -12.53 0.88
N PHE A 39 3.88 -12.06 0.64
CA PHE A 39 2.72 -12.94 0.47
C PHE A 39 2.88 -13.88 -0.72
N ALA A 40 3.37 -13.40 -1.87
CA ALA A 40 3.64 -14.24 -3.02
C ALA A 40 4.68 -15.33 -2.70
N ALA A 41 5.74 -14.98 -1.95
CA ALA A 41 6.77 -15.93 -1.52
C ALA A 41 6.21 -17.01 -0.58
N MET A 42 5.26 -16.67 0.30
CA MET A 42 4.58 -17.64 1.17
C MET A 42 3.79 -18.70 0.41
N VAL A 43 3.40 -18.44 -0.84
CA VAL A 43 2.68 -19.41 -1.69
C VAL A 43 3.62 -20.46 -2.31
N ILE A 44 4.93 -20.19 -2.39
CA ILE A 44 5.92 -21.06 -3.08
C ILE A 44 5.92 -22.52 -2.57
N PRO A 45 5.87 -22.82 -1.26
CA PRO A 45 5.82 -24.20 -0.79
C PRO A 45 4.61 -24.98 -1.31
N PHE A 46 3.47 -24.30 -1.49
CA PHE A 46 2.26 -24.91 -2.04
C PHE A 46 2.38 -25.19 -3.54
N VAL A 47 3.04 -24.30 -4.28
CA VAL A 47 3.36 -24.52 -5.70
C VAL A 47 4.24 -25.76 -5.84
N TRP A 48 5.26 -25.89 -5.00
CA TRP A 48 6.12 -27.06 -4.98
C TRP A 48 5.35 -28.35 -4.68
N MET A 49 4.50 -28.35 -3.65
CA MET A 49 3.65 -29.51 -3.33
C MET A 49 2.69 -29.87 -4.48
N ALA A 50 2.06 -28.87 -5.10
CA ALA A 50 1.14 -29.10 -6.23
C ALA A 50 1.87 -29.65 -7.46
N TYR A 51 3.09 -29.17 -7.73
CA TYR A 51 3.95 -29.66 -8.81
C TYR A 51 4.34 -31.12 -8.60
N GLN A 52 4.84 -31.47 -7.40
CA GLN A 52 5.21 -32.84 -7.05
C GLN A 52 4.02 -33.80 -7.07
N GLY A 53 2.84 -33.32 -6.67
CA GLY A 53 1.59 -34.09 -6.71
C GLY A 53 0.98 -34.23 -8.10
N GLY A 54 1.56 -33.62 -9.14
CA GLY A 54 1.00 -33.64 -10.50
C GLY A 54 -0.38 -32.97 -10.62
N ASN A 55 -0.78 -32.15 -9.64
CA ASN A 55 -2.08 -31.51 -9.60
C ASN A 55 -2.09 -30.25 -10.47
N THR A 56 -2.20 -30.44 -11.78
CA THR A 56 -2.17 -29.35 -12.78
C THR A 56 -3.20 -28.25 -12.52
N PRO A 57 -4.49 -28.55 -12.19
CA PRO A 57 -5.45 -27.51 -11.85
C PRO A 57 -5.03 -26.67 -10.65
N GLN A 58 -4.56 -27.30 -9.56
CA GLN A 58 -4.11 -26.58 -8.37
C GLN A 58 -2.86 -25.74 -8.67
N LEU A 59 -1.92 -26.27 -9.44
CA LEU A 59 -0.71 -25.56 -9.85
C LEU A 59 -1.07 -24.28 -10.63
N MET A 60 -1.97 -24.38 -11.61
CA MET A 60 -2.44 -23.22 -12.38
C MET A 60 -3.09 -22.16 -11.49
N THR A 61 -3.97 -22.57 -10.57
CA THR A 61 -4.62 -21.64 -9.64
C THR A 61 -3.60 -20.92 -8.74
N LEU A 62 -2.58 -21.62 -8.25
CA LEU A 62 -1.54 -21.01 -7.40
C LEU A 62 -0.66 -20.02 -8.19
N ILE A 63 -0.32 -20.34 -9.45
CA ILE A 63 0.41 -19.42 -10.33
C ILE A 63 -0.43 -18.17 -10.61
N ILE A 64 -1.72 -18.32 -10.91
CA ILE A 64 -2.64 -17.21 -11.11
C ILE A 64 -2.73 -16.36 -9.84
N LEU A 65 -2.86 -16.99 -8.66
CA LEU A 65 -2.91 -16.29 -7.38
C LEU A 65 -1.65 -15.46 -7.15
N ILE A 66 -0.46 -16.02 -7.37
CA ILE A 66 0.81 -15.29 -7.27
C ILE A 66 0.80 -14.09 -8.23
N GLY A 67 0.38 -14.30 -9.48
CA GLY A 67 0.25 -13.23 -10.47
C GLY A 67 -0.67 -12.10 -10.00
N LEU A 68 -1.84 -12.43 -9.46
CA LEU A 68 -2.81 -11.45 -8.95
C LEU A 68 -2.27 -10.66 -7.75
N ILE A 69 -1.58 -11.34 -6.81
CA ILE A 69 -0.93 -10.68 -5.68
C ILE A 69 0.09 -9.66 -6.19
N LEU A 70 0.95 -10.03 -7.13
CA LEU A 70 1.97 -9.14 -7.67
C LEU A 70 1.38 -7.98 -8.48
N ILE A 71 0.38 -8.25 -9.35
CA ILE A 71 -0.32 -7.20 -10.11
C ILE A 71 -0.96 -6.18 -9.18
N THR A 72 -1.62 -6.66 -8.10
CA THR A 72 -2.25 -5.77 -7.11
C THR A 72 -1.20 -4.92 -6.39
N GLY A 73 -0.07 -5.51 -6.01
CA GLY A 73 1.05 -4.79 -5.39
C GLY A 73 1.64 -3.71 -6.31
N VAL A 74 1.85 -4.03 -7.59
CA VAL A 74 2.34 -3.08 -8.60
C VAL A 74 1.33 -1.96 -8.88
N ALA A 75 0.03 -2.30 -8.99
CA ALA A 75 -1.03 -1.33 -9.20
C ALA A 75 -1.14 -0.36 -8.02
N ALA A 76 -1.11 -0.86 -6.78
CA ALA A 76 -1.10 -0.05 -5.57
C ALA A 76 0.12 0.88 -5.55
N ALA A 77 1.31 0.36 -5.88
CA ALA A 77 2.52 1.17 -5.94
C ALA A 77 2.48 2.25 -7.03
N ARG A 78 1.88 1.96 -8.19
CA ARG A 78 1.71 2.92 -9.28
C ARG A 78 0.73 4.04 -8.91
N ILE A 79 -0.35 3.71 -8.23
CA ILE A 79 -1.35 4.70 -7.79
C ILE A 79 -0.76 5.62 -6.72
N ALA A 80 0.00 5.08 -5.78
CA ALA A 80 0.64 5.86 -4.73
C ALA A 80 1.66 6.87 -5.30
N ARG A 81 2.50 6.47 -6.27
CA ARG A 81 3.43 7.38 -6.98
C ARG A 81 2.76 8.49 -7.79
N ARG A 82 1.47 8.38 -8.10
CA ARG A 82 0.71 9.44 -8.79
C ARG A 82 0.13 10.47 -7.82
N ARG A 83 0.14 10.17 -6.52
CA ARG A 83 -0.40 11.02 -5.46
C ARG A 83 0.68 11.69 -4.63
N GLU A 84 1.91 11.16 -4.65
CA GLU A 84 3.15 11.87 -4.30
C GLU A 84 3.51 12.88 -5.40
#